data_AF-A0A376VKA0-F1
#
_entry.id   AF-A0A376VKA0-F1
#
_cell.length_a   1.000
_cell.length_b   1.000
_cell.length_c   1.000
_cell.angle_alpha   90.00
_cell.angle_beta   90.00
_cell.angle_gamma   90.00
#
_symmetry.space_group_name_H-M   'P 1'
#
loop_
_entity.id
_entity.type
_entity.pdbx_description
1 polymer ?
#
loop_
_entity_poly.entity_id
_entity_poly.type
_entity_poly.pdbx_seq_one_letter_code
_entity_poly.pdbx_strand_id
1 'polypeptide(L)' 'MKVTLTFNEQRRAAYRQQGLWGDASLADYWQQTARAMPDKIAVVDNHGASYTYSALDHAASCLANWMLAEGY' A
#
# COMPACT_ATOMS: atom_id res chain seq x y z
N MET A 1 -2.20 27.88 -3.05
CA MET A 1 -2.58 27.47 -4.42
C MET A 1 -3.13 26.05 -4.35
N LYS A 2 -4.44 25.85 -4.56
CA LYS A 2 -5.08 24.52 -4.45
C LYS A 2 -5.13 23.93 -5.86
N VAL A 3 -4.23 23.00 -6.17
CA VAL A 3 -4.28 22.26 -7.44
C VAL A 3 -5.44 21.28 -7.33
N THR A 4 -6.59 21.64 -7.89
CA THR A 4 -7.71 20.70 -8.02
C THR A 4 -7.44 19.82 -9.23
N LEU A 5 -6.83 18.66 -9.00
CA LEU A 5 -6.71 17.60 -9.99
C LEU A 5 -8.08 16.95 -10.19
N THR A 6 -8.85 17.45 -11.15
CA THR A 6 -10.10 16.81 -11.56
C THR A 6 -9.78 15.68 -12.53
N PHE A 7 -10.07 14.44 -12.10
CA PHE A 7 -9.94 13.27 -12.96
C PHE A 7 -10.97 13.35 -14.10
N ASN A 8 -10.53 13.13 -15.33
CA ASN A 8 -11.43 13.01 -16.47
C ASN A 8 -12.23 11.70 -16.36
N GLU A 9 -13.55 11.82 -16.28
CA GLU A 9 -14.47 10.68 -16.08
C GLU A 9 -14.43 9.67 -17.24
N GLN A 10 -14.29 10.13 -18.48
CA GLN A 10 -14.19 9.25 -19.64
C GLN A 10 -12.92 8.38 -19.59
N ARG A 11 -11.79 8.97 -19.18
CA ARG A 11 -10.53 8.23 -19.00
C ARG A 11 -10.62 7.24 -17.85
N ARG A 12 -11.27 7.63 -16.74
CA ARG A 12 -11.55 6.73 -15.60
C ARG A 12 -12.38 5.51 -16.03
N ALA A 13 -13.44 5.73 -16.81
CA ALA A 13 -14.27 4.65 -17.33
C ALA A 13 -13.49 3.73 -18.29
N ALA A 14 -12.70 4.31 -19.20
CA ALA A 14 -11.88 3.56 -20.13
C ALA A 14 -10.84 2.68 -19.41
N TYR A 15 -10.15 3.19 -18.39
CA TYR A 15 -9.16 2.41 -17.63
C TYR A 15 -9.80 1.27 -16.83
N ARG A 16 -11.04 1.44 -16.35
CA ARG A 16 -11.78 0.33 -15.74
C ARG A 16 -12.20 -0.73 -16.75
N GLN A 17 -12.74 -0.32 -17.91
CA GLN A 17 -13.13 -1.27 -18.96
C GLN A 17 -11.94 -2.06 -19.52
N GLN A 18 -10.76 -1.43 -19.60
CA GLN A 18 -9.52 -2.08 -20.02
C GLN A 18 -8.91 -2.99 -18.93
N GLY A 19 -9.47 -3.02 -17.72
CA GLY A 19 -8.95 -3.80 -16.59
C GLY A 19 -7.68 -3.21 -15.96
N LEU A 20 -7.27 -2.00 -16.34
CA LEU A 20 -6.09 -1.33 -15.79
C LEU A 20 -6.35 -0.82 -14.37
N TRP A 21 -7.58 -0.41 -14.07
CA TRP A 21 -7.99 0.08 -12.76
C TRP A 21 -9.02 -0.87 -12.16
N GLY A 22 -8.60 -1.59 -11.11
CA GLY A 22 -9.49 -2.39 -10.27
C GLY A 22 -9.99 -1.60 -9.06
N ASP A 23 -10.80 -2.27 -8.24
CA ASP A 23 -11.31 -1.69 -6.98
C ASP A 23 -10.39 -1.98 -5.79
N ALA A 24 -9.43 -2.90 -5.94
CA ALA A 24 -8.41 -3.17 -4.93
C ALA A 24 -7.44 -1.99 -4.78
N SER A 25 -7.27 -1.55 -3.55
CA SER A 25 -6.26 -0.57 -3.17
C SER A 25 -4.87 -1.19 -3.13
N LEU A 26 -3.83 -0.34 -3.10
CA LEU A 26 -2.46 -0.81 -2.91
C LEU A 26 -2.29 -1.57 -1.57
N ALA A 27 -3.02 -1.14 -0.53
CA ALA A 27 -3.05 -1.81 0.76
C ALA A 27 -3.65 -3.23 0.67
N ASP A 28 -4.67 -3.44 -0.18
CA ASP A 28 -5.26 -4.75 -0.39
C ASP A 28 -4.27 -5.73 -1.04
N TYR A 29 -3.53 -5.28 -2.05
CA TYR A 29 -2.48 -6.08 -2.68
C TYR A 29 -1.31 -6.38 -1.71
N TRP A 30 -0.95 -5.40 -0.88
CA TRP A 30 0.05 -5.59 0.17
C TRP A 30 -0.41 -6.68 1.16
N GLN A 31 -1.61 -6.54 1.73
CA GLN A 31 -2.19 -7.48 2.68
C GLN A 31 -2.33 -8.89 2.07
N GLN A 32 -2.73 -8.98 0.81
CA GLN A 32 -2.79 -10.26 0.09
C GLN A 32 -1.42 -10.93 0.04
N THR A 33 -0.37 -10.18 -0.32
CA THR A 33 1.00 -10.69 -0.42
C THR A 33 1.56 -11.08 0.95
N ALA A 34 1.33 -10.24 1.96
CA ALA A 34 1.79 -10.48 3.32
C ALA A 34 1.17 -11.74 3.95
N ARG A 35 -0.07 -12.06 3.60
CA ARG A 35 -0.73 -13.31 4.02
C ARG A 35 -0.27 -14.52 3.23
N ALA A 36 -0.04 -14.36 1.92
CA ALA A 36 0.36 -15.47 1.04
C ALA A 36 1.82 -15.89 1.25
N MET A 37 2.71 -14.95 1.56
CA MET A 37 4.15 -15.18 1.64
C MET A 37 4.77 -14.43 2.84
N PRO A 38 4.33 -14.71 4.09
CA PRO A 38 4.71 -13.94 5.26
C PRO A 38 6.22 -13.94 5.52
N ASP A 39 6.89 -15.06 5.26
CA ASP A 39 8.31 -15.26 5.59
C ASP A 39 9.27 -14.82 4.47
N LYS A 40 8.74 -14.36 3.33
CA LYS A 40 9.59 -13.82 2.25
C LYS A 40 10.08 -12.43 2.60
N ILE A 41 11.33 -12.15 2.23
CA ILE A 41 11.92 -10.82 2.35
C ILE A 41 11.19 -9.84 1.43
N ALA A 42 10.61 -8.80 2.02
CA ALA A 42 9.91 -7.73 1.31
C ALA A 42 10.82 -6.54 1.01
N VAL A 43 11.72 -6.21 1.93
CA VAL A 43 12.67 -5.11 1.79
C VAL A 43 14.02 -5.49 2.38
N VAL A 44 15.08 -5.05 1.71
CA VAL A 44 16.46 -5.08 2.20
C VAL A 44 16.99 -3.67 2.12
N ASP A 45 17.47 -3.16 3.25
CA ASP A 45 18.14 -1.88 3.34
C ASP A 45 19.65 -2.06 3.13
N ASN A 46 20.29 -1.01 2.62
CA ASN A 46 21.72 -0.95 2.37
C ASN A 46 22.56 -0.96 3.67
N HIS A 47 21.94 -0.72 4.83
CA HIS A 47 22.59 -0.84 6.15
C HIS A 47 22.52 -2.26 6.73
N GLY A 48 22.03 -3.24 5.97
CA GLY A 48 22.02 -4.66 6.37
C GLY A 48 20.75 -5.11 7.11
N ALA A 49 19.77 -4.23 7.27
CA ALA A 49 18.45 -4.63 7.76
C ALA A 49 17.65 -5.29 6.63
N SER A 50 16.96 -6.39 6.93
CA SER A 50 16.02 -7.03 6.01
C SER A 50 14.74 -7.36 6.75
N TYR A 51 13.60 -7.03 6.17
CA TYR A 51 12.30 -7.34 6.74
C TYR A 51 11.56 -8.32 5.84
N THR A 52 10.96 -9.33 6.48
CA THR A 52 9.94 -10.16 5.83
C THR A 52 8.65 -9.35 5.63
N TYR A 53 7.75 -9.84 4.77
CA TYR A 53 6.43 -9.23 4.61
C TYR A 53 5.68 -9.14 5.96
N SER A 54 5.73 -10.19 6.78
CA SER A 54 5.08 -10.20 8.10
C SER A 54 5.70 -9.19 9.07
N ALA A 55 7.03 -9.10 9.12
CA ALA A 55 7.73 -8.18 10.02
C ALA A 55 7.49 -6.72 9.62
N LEU A 56 7.48 -6.44 8.31
CA LEU A 56 7.21 -5.10 7.80
C LEU A 56 5.74 -4.69 8.03
N ASP A 57 4.79 -5.60 7.80
CA ASP A 57 3.37 -5.34 8.04
C ASP A 57 3.08 -5.04 9.52
N HIS A 58 3.72 -5.77 10.44
CA HIS A 58 3.63 -5.51 11.87
C HIS A 58 4.22 -4.14 12.24
N ALA A 59 5.42 -3.81 11.75
CA ALA A 59 6.06 -2.52 12.02
C ALA A 59 5.23 -1.33 11.50
N ALA A 60 4.69 -1.45 10.28
CA ALA A 60 3.80 -0.46 9.69
C ALA A 60 2.52 -0.29 10.52
N SER A 61 1.94 -1.39 11.00
CA SER A 61 0.75 -1.37 11.86
C SER A 61 1.00 -0.71 13.21
N CYS A 62 2.15 -0.96 13.84
CA CYS A 62 2.56 -0.27 15.07
C CYS A 62 2.67 1.23 14.87
N LEU A 63 3.31 1.66 13.77
CA LEU A 63 3.44 3.07 13.42
C LEU A 63 2.08 3.72 13.17
N ALA A 64 1.21 3.07 12.38
CA ALA A 64 -0.13 3.57 12.09
C ALA A 64 -0.96 3.75 13.36
N ASN A 65 -0.93 2.77 14.28
CA ASN A 65 -1.62 2.87 15.56
C ASN A 65 -1.09 4.00 16.43
N TRP A 66 0.24 4.23 16.43
CA TRP A 66 0.83 5.35 17.14
C TRP A 66 0.39 6.70 16.54
N MET A 67 0.40 6.83 15.20
CA MET A 67 -0.05 8.05 14.52
C MET A 67 -1.52 8.37 14.82
N LEU A 68 -2.38 7.35 14.81
CA LEU A 68 -3.79 7.49 15.20
C LEU A 68 -3.95 7.94 16.65
N ALA A 69 -3.11 7.44 17.57
CA ALA A 69 -3.13 7.84 18.98
C ALA A 69 -2.70 9.31 19.18
N GLU A 70 -1.79 9.81 18.36
CA GLU A 70 -1.32 11.21 18.36
C GLU A 70 -2.26 12.16 17.58
N GLY A 71 -3.32 11.63 16.94
CA GLY A 71 -4.33 12.43 16.24
C GLY A 71 -3.96 12.84 14.81
N TYR A 72 -3.09 12.07 14.14
CA TYR A 72 -2.82 12.18 12.70
C TYR A 72 -3.86 11.46 11.83
#